data_AF-A0A1C6ASW2-F1
#
_entry.id   AF-A0A1C6ASW2-F1
#
_cell.length_a   1.000
_cell.length_b   1.000
_cell.length_c   1.000
_cell.angle_alpha   90.00
_cell.angle_beta   90.00
_cell.angle_gamma   90.00
#
_symmetry.space_group_name_H-M   'P 1'
#
loop_
_entity.id
_entity.type
_entity.pdbx_description
1 polymer ?
#
loop_
_entity_poly.entity_id
_entity_poly.type
_entity_poly.pdbx_seq_one_letter_code
_entity_poly.pdbx_strand_id
1 'polypeptide(L)'
;MKKLIETLRKNSIIKSLMDEFKKDFEEAYYDVDSKEKEIIIEYRDVIFRKWLYSPLRGGTYLTPCYIINNISQQIYPGDYCIMPYVKIKLDINGKLRFYREFRYYSYDHSPVIDDLDLLISFLEPTIIVRDENKYVIDDGELLVKKLNIQNDYYIEYLIEVGVRIEILELMKSIGCRCYKLGKYYYDYKKLSTEEKIKRLIKSSIDIVKDNISDIIEFDNRNTVWDLLDNGITEDKIFEMMDSPLKDTIEYSKEISDPFKVDKESVCSIAEEILGDEISYWFVRREAGIYLDTYLTCILGYYLGVINPVYDQLFLAKLFIDFISHTDNPLDRLSVIFTMELGHNLTKFGEKFVMNQKKIKRNKFKALVPKNIKECIKEYRNKKSNILYHLHEYNS
;
A
#
# COMPACT_ATOMS: atom_id res chain seq x y z
N MET A 1 20.03 15.14 -7.19
CA MET A 1 19.07 14.49 -6.27
C MET A 1 19.12 15.03 -4.83
N LYS A 2 20.27 15.06 -4.14
CA LYS A 2 20.38 15.60 -2.76
C LYS A 2 19.72 16.99 -2.59
N LYS A 3 19.98 17.91 -3.53
CA LYS A 3 19.36 19.25 -3.57
C LYS A 3 17.82 19.23 -3.68
N LEU A 4 17.25 18.28 -4.43
CA LEU A 4 15.79 18.10 -4.51
C LEU A 4 15.25 17.70 -3.14
N ILE A 5 15.83 16.66 -2.51
CA ILE A 5 15.40 16.17 -1.20
C ILE A 5 15.50 17.27 -0.13
N GLU A 6 16.57 18.06 -0.12
CA GLU A 6 16.71 19.20 0.79
C GLU A 6 15.64 20.27 0.55
N THR A 7 15.29 20.53 -0.71
CA THR A 7 14.24 21.48 -1.08
C THR A 7 12.85 20.97 -0.65
N LEU A 8 12.55 19.69 -0.86
CA LEU A 8 11.31 19.05 -0.42
C LEU A 8 11.19 19.09 1.11
N ARG A 9 12.28 18.88 1.85
CA ARG A 9 12.31 19.03 3.32
C ARG A 9 11.96 20.45 3.76
N LYS A 10 12.36 21.48 3.02
CA LYS A 10 12.07 22.88 3.37
C LYS A 10 10.71 23.38 2.83
N ASN A 11 10.04 22.61 1.98
CA ASN A 11 8.78 23.02 1.37
C ASN A 11 7.66 23.11 2.42
N SER A 12 7.01 24.28 2.51
CA SER A 12 5.99 24.55 3.52
C SER A 12 4.72 23.71 3.35
N ILE A 13 4.34 23.37 2.12
CA ILE A 13 3.14 22.56 1.84
C ILE A 13 3.40 21.12 2.30
N ILE A 14 4.55 20.56 1.93
CA ILE A 14 4.94 19.21 2.35
C ILE A 14 5.10 19.13 3.86
N LYS A 15 5.71 20.15 4.48
CA LYS A 15 5.78 20.25 5.93
C LYS A 15 4.38 20.26 6.56
N SER A 16 3.48 21.09 6.05
CA SER A 16 2.09 21.17 6.54
C SER A 16 1.36 19.83 6.47
N LEU A 17 1.52 19.07 5.38
CA LEU A 17 0.92 17.73 5.26
C LEU A 17 1.48 16.74 6.29
N MET A 18 2.81 16.73 6.44
CA MET A 18 3.49 15.81 7.37
C MET A 18 3.22 16.16 8.83
N ASP A 19 3.06 17.44 9.14
CA ASP A 19 2.67 17.92 10.47
C ASP A 19 1.24 17.47 10.82
N GLU A 20 0.31 17.41 9.84
CA GLU A 20 -1.03 16.82 10.07
C GLU A 20 -0.95 15.35 10.39
N PHE A 21 -0.28 14.55 9.55
CA PHE A 21 -0.10 13.13 9.82
C PHE A 21 0.47 12.89 11.22
N LYS A 22 1.52 13.64 11.57
CA LYS A 22 2.15 13.55 12.88
C LYS A 22 1.13 13.82 13.99
N LYS A 23 0.37 14.90 13.89
CA LYS A 23 -0.65 15.28 14.88
C LYS A 23 -1.68 14.16 15.04
N ASP A 24 -2.23 13.65 13.93
CA ASP A 24 -3.24 12.58 13.97
C ASP A 24 -2.70 11.29 14.60
N PHE A 25 -1.44 10.95 14.30
CA PHE A 25 -0.77 9.79 14.86
C PHE A 25 -0.51 9.97 16.37
N GLU A 26 -0.04 11.14 16.79
CA GLU A 26 0.18 11.45 18.21
C GLU A 26 -1.13 11.42 19.00
N GLU A 27 -2.21 12.02 18.48
CA GLU A 27 -3.52 12.00 19.10
C GLU A 27 -4.04 10.57 19.25
N ALA A 28 -3.99 9.76 18.18
CA ALA A 28 -4.38 8.35 18.26
C ALA A 28 -3.50 7.54 19.24
N TYR A 29 -2.19 7.79 19.27
CA TYR A 29 -1.27 7.08 20.17
C TYR A 29 -1.46 7.42 21.63
N TYR A 30 -1.69 8.68 21.97
CA TYR A 30 -1.77 9.09 23.37
C TYR A 30 -3.16 8.89 23.99
N ASP A 31 -4.20 8.70 23.18
CA ASP A 31 -5.59 8.50 23.62
C ASP A 31 -5.95 7.03 23.95
N VAL A 32 -5.05 6.09 23.66
CA VAL A 32 -5.30 4.65 23.81
C VAL A 32 -4.46 3.99 24.92
N ASP A 33 -4.81 2.76 25.27
CA ASP A 33 -4.14 2.01 26.33
C ASP A 33 -2.74 1.48 25.91
N SER A 34 -2.08 0.72 26.79
CA SER A 34 -0.72 0.23 26.49
C SER A 34 -0.69 -0.86 25.40
N LYS A 35 -1.71 -1.72 25.33
CA LYS A 35 -1.81 -2.79 24.32
C LYS A 35 -2.06 -2.18 22.95
N GLU A 36 -2.95 -1.21 22.87
CA GLU A 36 -3.26 -0.49 21.63
C GLU A 36 -2.09 0.38 21.16
N LYS A 37 -1.30 0.94 22.09
CA LYS A 37 -0.03 1.62 21.75
C LYS A 37 0.97 0.69 21.06
N GLU A 38 1.08 -0.56 21.50
CA GLU A 38 1.94 -1.55 20.84
C GLU A 38 1.48 -1.81 19.40
N ILE A 39 0.17 -2.00 19.20
CA ILE A 39 -0.46 -2.14 17.88
C ILE A 39 -0.18 -0.92 17.00
N ILE A 40 -0.33 0.30 17.51
CA ILE A 40 -0.03 1.54 16.76
C ILE A 40 1.41 1.56 16.26
N ILE A 41 2.35 1.17 17.14
CA ILE A 41 3.76 1.12 16.76
C ILE A 41 3.99 0.03 15.72
N GLU A 42 3.43 -1.16 15.91
CA GLU A 42 3.50 -2.28 14.95
C GLU A 42 3.04 -1.86 13.55
N TYR A 43 1.86 -1.24 13.44
CA TYR A 43 1.23 -0.84 12.18
C TYR A 43 1.64 0.55 11.67
N ARG A 44 2.65 1.20 12.24
CA ARG A 44 3.07 2.58 11.90
C ARG A 44 3.27 2.83 10.40
N ASP A 45 3.87 1.88 9.69
CA ASP A 45 4.15 1.98 8.25
C ASP A 45 2.88 1.76 7.40
N VAL A 46 1.95 0.90 7.87
CA VAL A 46 0.63 0.69 7.25
C VAL A 46 -0.22 1.94 7.42
N ILE A 47 -0.28 2.49 8.63
CA ILE A 47 -0.98 3.74 8.97
C ILE A 47 -0.49 4.88 8.06
N PHE A 48 0.84 5.00 7.89
CA PHE A 48 1.41 5.99 7.01
C PHE A 48 1.06 5.75 5.53
N ARG A 49 1.12 4.50 5.03
CA ARG A 49 0.72 4.14 3.66
C ARG A 49 -0.74 4.52 3.39
N LYS A 50 -1.64 4.15 4.29
CA LYS A 50 -3.07 4.45 4.17
C LYS A 50 -3.31 5.95 4.13
N TRP A 51 -2.70 6.71 5.04
CA TRP A 51 -2.75 8.16 4.99
C TRP A 51 -2.19 8.75 3.68
N LEU A 52 -1.06 8.23 3.21
CA LEU A 52 -0.33 8.74 2.05
C LEU A 52 -1.11 8.62 0.73
N TYR A 53 -1.93 7.58 0.60
CA TYR A 53 -2.79 7.32 -0.57
C TYR A 53 -4.26 7.68 -0.35
N SER A 54 -4.66 8.07 0.86
CA SER A 54 -5.99 8.62 1.09
C SER A 54 -6.09 10.07 0.60
N PRO A 55 -7.20 10.44 -0.05
CA PRO A 55 -7.35 11.76 -0.61
C PRO A 55 -7.67 12.79 0.47
N LEU A 56 -7.18 14.02 0.31
CA LEU A 56 -7.51 15.14 1.20
C LEU A 56 -8.99 15.57 1.10
N ARG A 57 -9.66 15.18 0.02
CA ARG A 57 -11.09 15.38 -0.22
C ARG A 57 -11.66 14.13 -0.88
N GLY A 58 -12.68 13.53 -0.28
CA GLY A 58 -13.33 12.32 -0.82
C GLY A 58 -13.77 12.50 -2.28
N GLY A 59 -13.65 11.44 -3.08
CA GLY A 59 -13.92 11.47 -4.51
C GLY A 59 -12.92 12.30 -5.34
N THR A 60 -11.77 12.68 -4.78
CA THR A 60 -10.69 13.36 -5.51
C THR A 60 -9.41 12.55 -5.48
N TYR A 61 -8.51 12.78 -6.44
CA TYR A 61 -7.20 12.13 -6.51
C TYR A 61 -6.10 12.95 -5.79
N LEU A 62 -6.49 13.91 -4.95
CA LEU A 62 -5.58 14.80 -4.24
C LEU A 62 -5.02 14.11 -2.98
N THR A 63 -4.16 13.13 -3.18
CA THR A 63 -3.47 12.44 -2.09
C THR A 63 -2.19 13.17 -1.69
N PRO A 64 -1.69 13.01 -0.45
CA PRO A 64 -0.38 13.51 -0.08
C PRO A 64 0.74 13.04 -1.04
N CYS A 65 0.69 11.79 -1.52
CA CYS A 65 1.65 11.26 -2.49
C CYS A 65 1.62 12.04 -3.82
N TYR A 66 0.42 12.28 -4.35
CA TYR A 66 0.23 13.03 -5.59
C TYR A 66 0.78 14.45 -5.47
N ILE A 67 0.43 15.15 -4.38
CA ILE A 67 0.85 16.54 -4.14
C ILE A 67 2.37 16.65 -4.05
N ILE A 68 3.02 15.74 -3.30
CA ILE A 68 4.47 15.73 -3.10
C ILE A 68 5.19 15.47 -4.42
N ASN A 69 4.72 14.51 -5.22
CA ASN A 69 5.28 14.24 -6.55
C ASN A 69 5.03 15.36 -7.55
N ASN A 70 3.89 16.05 -7.48
CA ASN A 70 3.64 17.21 -8.33
C ASN A 70 4.62 18.36 -8.00
N ILE A 71 4.81 18.65 -6.71
CA ILE A 71 5.78 19.65 -6.25
C ILE A 71 7.21 19.27 -6.65
N SER A 72 7.60 18.00 -6.51
CA SER A 72 8.95 17.56 -6.90
C SER A 72 9.19 17.77 -8.40
N GLN A 73 8.23 17.40 -9.23
CA GLN A 73 8.29 17.58 -10.69
C GLN A 73 8.29 19.05 -11.11
N GLN A 74 7.65 19.95 -10.36
CA GLN A 74 7.75 21.40 -10.60
C GLN A 74 9.15 21.96 -10.26
N ILE A 75 9.78 21.45 -9.20
CA ILE A 75 11.13 21.89 -8.77
C ILE A 75 12.20 21.34 -9.71
N TYR A 76 12.09 20.06 -10.07
CA TYR A 76 13.05 19.35 -10.90
C TYR A 76 12.31 18.33 -11.76
N PRO A 77 11.94 18.65 -13.01
CA PRO A 77 11.27 17.72 -13.90
C PRO A 77 12.15 16.50 -14.24
N GLY A 78 11.57 15.30 -14.32
CA GLY A 78 12.28 14.11 -14.79
C GLY A 78 11.56 12.78 -14.58
N ASP A 79 12.19 11.70 -15.04
CA ASP A 79 11.65 10.33 -15.03
C ASP A 79 11.89 9.64 -13.68
N TYR A 80 11.25 10.16 -12.63
CA TYR A 80 11.41 9.64 -11.27
C TYR A 80 10.14 9.76 -10.43
N CYS A 81 10.13 9.03 -9.31
CA CYS A 81 9.11 9.14 -8.27
C CYS A 81 9.77 9.42 -6.91
N ILE A 82 9.09 10.21 -6.07
CA ILE A 82 9.45 10.43 -4.68
C ILE A 82 8.38 9.75 -3.82
N MET A 83 8.81 8.81 -2.98
CA MET A 83 7.95 8.26 -1.94
C MET A 83 8.33 8.90 -0.61
N PRO A 84 7.52 9.80 -0.04
CA PRO A 84 7.78 10.26 1.32
C PRO A 84 7.66 9.08 2.28
N TYR A 85 8.35 9.17 3.41
CA TYR A 85 8.27 8.20 4.49
C TYR A 85 8.45 8.93 5.83
N VAL A 86 7.82 8.42 6.88
CA VAL A 86 8.03 8.92 8.24
C VAL A 86 8.47 7.77 9.12
N LYS A 87 9.72 7.82 9.56
CA LYS A 87 10.24 6.87 10.56
C LYS A 87 9.74 7.31 11.93
N ILE A 88 8.96 6.46 12.58
CA ILE A 88 8.44 6.69 13.92
C ILE A 88 9.22 5.82 14.91
N LYS A 89 9.72 6.43 15.98
CA LYS A 89 10.44 5.75 17.07
C LYS A 89 9.97 6.26 18.41
N LEU A 90 10.09 5.42 19.43
CA LEU A 90 10.00 5.85 20.82
C LEU A 90 11.40 6.29 21.30
N ASP A 91 11.47 7.40 22.02
CA ASP A 91 12.69 7.76 22.76
C ASP A 91 12.80 7.01 24.08
N ILE A 92 13.89 7.24 24.82
CA ILE A 92 14.16 6.57 26.11
C ILE A 92 13.06 6.79 27.17
N ASN A 93 12.21 7.81 26.99
CA ASN A 93 11.10 8.12 27.89
C ASN A 93 9.75 7.64 27.34
N GLY A 94 9.75 6.82 26.28
CA GLY A 94 8.52 6.36 25.62
C GLY A 94 7.80 7.45 24.82
N LYS A 95 8.46 8.56 24.45
CA LYS A 95 7.82 9.61 23.65
C LYS A 95 8.05 9.40 22.16
N LEU A 96 7.04 9.71 21.36
CA LEU A 96 7.11 9.59 19.91
C LEU A 96 8.11 10.57 19.29
N ARG A 97 8.92 10.07 18.35
CA ARG A 97 9.87 10.82 17.54
C ARG A 97 9.64 10.49 16.08
N PHE A 98 9.49 11.54 15.28
CA PHE A 98 9.18 11.45 13.86
C PHE A 98 10.36 11.97 13.03
N TYR A 99 10.84 11.15 12.11
CA TYR A 99 11.90 11.51 11.17
C TYR A 99 11.36 11.42 9.75
N ARG A 100 11.27 12.56 9.09
CA ARG A 100 10.77 12.64 7.71
C ARG A 100 11.88 12.32 6.72
N GLU A 101 11.61 11.33 5.90
CA GLU A 101 12.50 10.83 4.86
C GLU A 101 11.79 10.86 3.49
N PHE A 102 12.57 10.80 2.43
CA PHE A 102 12.09 10.79 1.06
C PHE A 102 12.88 9.75 0.30
N ARG A 103 12.22 8.67 -0.08
CA ARG A 103 12.78 7.64 -0.94
C ARG A 103 12.65 8.08 -2.39
N TYR A 104 13.64 7.75 -3.18
CA TYR A 104 13.77 8.18 -4.57
C TYR A 104 13.77 6.96 -5.49
N TYR A 105 12.97 6.99 -6.56
CA TYR A 105 12.87 5.91 -7.52
C TYR A 105 13.19 6.44 -8.91
N SER A 106 14.16 5.82 -9.58
CA SER A 106 14.58 6.16 -10.95
C SER A 106 15.25 4.96 -11.61
N TYR A 107 15.72 5.11 -12.84
CA TYR A 107 16.51 4.07 -13.51
C TYR A 107 17.90 3.83 -12.93
N ASP A 108 18.39 4.75 -12.10
CA ASP A 108 19.73 4.66 -11.51
C ASP A 108 19.70 4.38 -10.01
N HIS A 109 18.51 4.30 -9.40
CA HIS A 109 18.37 4.08 -7.96
C HIS A 109 16.98 3.53 -7.60
N SER A 110 16.97 2.48 -6.76
CA SER A 110 15.77 1.90 -6.16
C SER A 110 16.07 1.45 -4.73
N PRO A 111 15.34 1.96 -3.70
CA PRO A 111 15.47 1.52 -2.32
C PRO A 111 15.26 0.02 -2.13
N VAL A 112 14.47 -0.62 -3.00
CA VAL A 112 14.20 -2.06 -2.94
C VAL A 112 15.47 -2.87 -3.27
N ILE A 113 16.36 -2.35 -4.12
CA ILE A 113 17.65 -3.00 -4.39
C ILE A 113 18.53 -2.95 -3.14
N ASP A 114 18.56 -1.80 -2.46
CA ASP A 114 19.31 -1.64 -1.22
C ASP A 114 18.79 -2.59 -0.13
N ASP A 115 17.47 -2.76 -0.05
CA ASP A 115 16.81 -3.68 0.89
C ASP A 115 17.02 -5.17 0.52
N LEU A 116 17.09 -5.53 -0.76
CA LEU A 116 17.47 -6.88 -1.19
C LEU A 116 18.93 -7.20 -0.82
N ASP A 117 19.84 -6.24 -0.98
CA ASP A 117 21.23 -6.40 -0.55
C ASP A 117 21.32 -6.56 0.98
N LEU A 118 20.48 -5.85 1.74
CA LEU A 118 20.37 -5.99 3.18
C LEU A 118 19.80 -7.36 3.59
N LEU A 119 18.73 -7.83 2.93
CA LEU A 119 18.16 -9.17 3.13
C LEU A 119 19.25 -10.25 2.92
N ILE A 120 20.02 -10.14 1.85
CA ILE A 120 21.12 -11.06 1.55
C ILE A 120 22.21 -10.99 2.61
N SER A 121 22.53 -9.81 3.14
CA SER A 121 23.52 -9.67 4.21
C SER A 121 23.09 -10.33 5.54
N PHE A 122 21.80 -10.60 5.70
CA PHE A 122 21.22 -11.31 6.84
C PHE A 122 21.22 -12.85 6.68
N LEU A 123 21.65 -13.38 5.53
CA LEU A 123 21.77 -14.82 5.33
C LEU A 123 22.92 -15.41 6.18
N GLU A 124 22.59 -16.06 7.29
CA GLU A 124 23.54 -16.83 8.11
C GLU A 124 23.03 -18.24 8.43
N PRO A 125 23.40 -19.31 7.70
CA PRO A 125 23.65 -19.40 6.25
C PRO A 125 22.36 -19.34 5.41
N THR A 126 21.19 -19.26 6.06
CA THR A 126 19.86 -19.33 5.45
C THR A 126 18.89 -18.37 6.12
N ILE A 127 17.89 -17.89 5.37
CA ILE A 127 16.69 -17.26 5.94
C ILE A 127 15.67 -18.36 6.16
N ILE A 128 15.09 -18.44 7.36
CA ILE A 128 14.07 -19.42 7.73
C ILE A 128 12.74 -18.70 7.86
N VAL A 129 11.77 -19.09 7.05
CA VAL A 129 10.37 -18.67 7.17
C VAL A 129 9.58 -19.84 7.73
N ARG A 130 8.81 -19.61 8.80
CA ARG A 130 7.97 -20.65 9.42
C ARG A 130 6.74 -20.93 8.54
N ASP A 131 6.38 -22.19 8.35
CA ASP A 131 5.20 -22.56 7.55
C ASP A 131 3.90 -22.04 8.18
N GLU A 132 3.87 -21.94 9.51
CA GLU A 132 2.75 -21.43 10.30
C GLU A 132 2.50 -19.93 10.10
N ASN A 133 3.53 -19.16 9.73
CA ASN A 133 3.41 -17.73 9.45
C ASN A 133 4.45 -17.28 8.41
N LYS A 134 3.99 -17.11 7.17
CA LYS A 134 4.84 -16.70 6.05
C LYS A 134 5.46 -15.31 6.20
N TYR A 135 4.96 -14.47 7.11
CA TYR A 135 5.43 -13.11 7.30
C TYR A 135 6.51 -12.99 8.38
N VAL A 136 6.76 -14.07 9.13
CA VAL A 136 7.78 -14.09 10.20
C VAL A 136 8.98 -14.90 9.73
N ILE A 137 10.14 -14.24 9.72
CA ILE A 137 11.44 -14.88 9.56
C ILE A 137 12.14 -14.96 10.91
N ASP A 138 12.87 -16.06 11.15
CA ASP A 138 13.72 -16.18 12.33
C ASP A 138 14.72 -15.02 12.38
N ASP A 139 14.87 -14.38 13.56
CA ASP A 139 15.67 -13.16 13.79
C ASP A 139 15.32 -11.94 12.91
N GLY A 140 14.14 -11.96 12.28
CA GLY A 140 13.67 -10.95 11.34
C GLY A 140 13.48 -9.56 11.92
N GLU A 141 13.22 -9.45 13.22
CA GLU A 141 12.97 -8.17 13.90
C GLU A 141 14.14 -7.19 13.74
N LEU A 142 15.38 -7.70 13.68
CA LEU A 142 16.58 -6.90 13.45
C LEU A 142 16.69 -6.44 11.99
N LEU A 143 16.25 -7.28 11.05
CA LEU A 143 16.18 -6.95 9.63
C LEU A 143 15.10 -5.89 9.39
N VAL A 144 13.87 -6.11 9.88
CA VAL A 144 12.72 -5.18 9.76
C VAL A 144 13.13 -3.77 10.15
N LYS A 145 13.84 -3.60 11.28
CA LYS A 145 14.26 -2.27 11.79
C LYS A 145 15.24 -1.53 10.88
N LYS A 146 15.95 -2.25 10.00
CA LYS A 146 16.97 -1.72 9.08
C LYS A 146 16.43 -1.49 7.66
N LEU A 147 15.38 -2.20 7.26
CA LEU A 147 14.73 -2.02 5.96
C LEU A 147 14.20 -0.60 5.77
N ASN A 148 14.09 -0.18 4.50
CA ASN A 148 13.44 1.08 4.20
C ASN A 148 11.97 1.05 4.61
N ILE A 149 11.28 -0.07 4.41
CA ILE A 149 9.89 -0.31 4.83
C ILE A 149 9.86 -1.35 5.95
N GLN A 150 9.36 -0.94 7.11
CA GLN A 150 9.34 -1.74 8.34
C GLN A 150 8.00 -2.47 8.44
N ASN A 151 7.80 -3.45 7.58
CA ASN A 151 6.55 -4.21 7.47
C ASN A 151 6.86 -5.67 7.08
N ASP A 152 6.23 -6.62 7.77
CA ASP A 152 6.40 -8.05 7.54
C ASP A 152 5.92 -8.50 6.14
N TYR A 153 4.86 -7.88 5.61
CA TYR A 153 4.40 -8.09 4.22
C TYR A 153 5.46 -7.68 3.18
N TYR A 154 6.33 -6.74 3.53
CA TYR A 154 7.42 -6.32 2.64
C TYR A 154 8.57 -7.33 2.63
N ILE A 155 8.84 -8.00 3.75
CA ILE A 155 9.86 -9.07 3.82
C ILE A 155 9.46 -10.25 2.93
N GLU A 156 8.21 -10.71 3.00
CA GLU A 156 7.75 -11.81 2.14
C GLU A 156 7.89 -11.41 0.67
N TYR A 157 7.55 -10.17 0.31
CA TYR A 157 7.79 -9.65 -1.05
C TYR A 157 9.27 -9.65 -1.44
N LEU A 158 10.18 -9.22 -0.56
CA LEU A 158 11.63 -9.23 -0.84
C LEU A 158 12.16 -10.65 -1.06
N ILE A 159 11.68 -11.62 -0.28
CA ILE A 159 12.03 -13.03 -0.44
C ILE A 159 11.50 -13.54 -1.78
N GLU A 160 10.21 -13.33 -2.07
CA GLU A 160 9.58 -13.81 -3.30
C GLU A 160 10.25 -13.21 -4.54
N VAL A 161 10.49 -11.90 -4.56
CA VAL A 161 11.17 -11.27 -5.69
C VAL A 161 12.62 -11.72 -5.79
N GLY A 162 13.31 -11.92 -4.66
CA GLY A 162 14.67 -12.47 -4.61
C GLY A 162 14.76 -13.87 -5.21
N VAL A 163 13.75 -14.72 -5.01
CA VAL A 163 13.65 -16.03 -5.66
C VAL A 163 13.38 -15.88 -7.16
N ARG A 164 12.47 -14.99 -7.57
CA ARG A 164 12.12 -14.76 -9.00
C ARG A 164 13.29 -14.24 -9.83
N ILE A 165 14.15 -13.39 -9.26
CA ILE A 165 15.38 -12.91 -9.91
C ILE A 165 16.59 -13.82 -9.66
N GLU A 166 16.36 -14.99 -9.04
CA GLU A 166 17.33 -16.07 -8.82
C GLU A 166 18.56 -15.69 -7.96
N ILE A 167 18.41 -14.69 -7.10
CA ILE A 167 19.42 -14.33 -6.08
C ILE A 167 19.21 -15.10 -4.77
N LEU A 168 18.01 -15.62 -4.56
CA LEU A 168 17.67 -16.58 -3.52
C LEU A 168 17.19 -17.89 -4.15
N GLU A 169 17.40 -19.01 -3.46
CA GLU A 169 16.83 -20.29 -3.84
C GLU A 169 16.27 -21.02 -2.62
N LEU A 170 15.10 -21.64 -2.81
CA LEU A 170 14.45 -22.46 -1.78
C LEU A 170 15.22 -23.77 -1.59
N MET A 171 15.50 -24.09 -0.33
CA MET A 171 16.08 -25.35 0.10
C MET A 171 14.99 -26.34 0.49
N LYS A 172 15.29 -27.63 0.36
CA LYS A 172 14.44 -28.67 0.94
C LYS A 172 14.56 -28.62 2.46
N SER A 173 13.43 -28.43 3.13
CA SER A 173 13.29 -28.39 4.58
C SER A 173 11.95 -29.00 4.99
N ILE A 174 11.80 -29.36 6.27
CA ILE A 174 10.57 -29.91 6.85
C ILE A 174 10.02 -28.88 7.85
N GLY A 175 8.76 -28.49 7.72
CA GLY A 175 8.07 -27.58 8.65
C GLY A 175 8.51 -26.11 8.58
N CYS A 176 9.27 -25.74 7.56
CA CYS A 176 9.67 -24.37 7.27
C CYS A 176 10.11 -24.24 5.81
N ARG A 177 10.17 -23.00 5.30
CA ARG A 177 10.80 -22.63 4.03
C ARG A 177 12.17 -22.01 4.33
N CYS A 178 13.25 -22.69 3.93
CA CYS A 178 14.61 -22.18 4.09
C CYS A 178 15.14 -21.63 2.76
N TYR A 179 15.69 -20.44 2.76
CA TYR A 179 16.25 -19.80 1.57
C TYR A 179 17.76 -19.60 1.74
N LYS A 180 18.53 -19.91 0.70
CA LYS A 180 19.96 -19.62 0.60
C LYS A 180 20.27 -18.74 -0.61
N LEU A 181 21.54 -18.35 -0.74
CA LEU A 181 22.02 -17.69 -1.95
C LEU A 181 21.73 -18.55 -3.19
N GLY A 182 21.03 -17.95 -4.14
CA GLY A 182 20.71 -18.54 -5.43
C GLY A 182 21.95 -18.64 -6.32
N LYS A 183 21.96 -19.66 -7.19
CA LYS A 183 23.05 -19.91 -8.15
C LYS A 183 23.47 -18.69 -9.01
N TYR A 184 22.58 -17.75 -9.29
CA TYR A 184 22.87 -16.60 -10.16
C TYR A 184 23.13 -15.30 -9.40
N TYR A 185 23.26 -15.34 -8.07
CA TYR A 185 23.53 -14.16 -7.24
C TYR A 185 24.75 -13.35 -7.71
N TYR A 186 25.88 -14.03 -7.97
CA TYR A 186 27.11 -13.34 -8.38
C TYR A 186 27.03 -12.75 -9.78
N ASP A 187 26.20 -13.31 -10.67
CA ASP A 187 25.95 -12.73 -11.98
C ASP A 187 25.01 -11.54 -11.86
N TYR A 188 23.98 -11.63 -11.01
CA TYR A 188 23.12 -10.50 -10.68
C TYR A 188 23.92 -9.32 -10.12
N LYS A 189 24.88 -9.56 -9.21
CA LYS A 189 25.73 -8.50 -8.64
C LYS A 189 26.48 -7.69 -9.71
N LYS A 190 26.90 -8.31 -10.81
CA LYS A 190 27.63 -7.68 -11.93
C LYS A 190 26.76 -6.82 -12.84
N LEU A 191 25.43 -6.93 -12.76
CA LEU A 191 24.50 -6.13 -13.57
C LEU A 191 24.59 -4.65 -13.20
N SER A 192 24.35 -3.78 -14.17
CA SER A 192 24.15 -2.35 -13.90
C SER A 192 22.90 -2.14 -13.03
N THR A 193 22.85 -1.02 -12.31
CA THR A 193 21.66 -0.68 -11.50
C THR A 193 20.40 -0.64 -12.34
N GLU A 194 20.47 -0.08 -13.55
CA GLU A 194 19.36 -0.03 -14.49
C GLU A 194 18.81 -1.42 -14.82
N GLU A 195 19.69 -2.38 -15.10
CA GLU A 195 19.31 -3.75 -15.43
C GLU A 195 18.72 -4.48 -14.22
N LYS A 196 19.28 -4.26 -13.01
CA LYS A 196 18.70 -4.76 -11.76
C LYS A 196 17.29 -4.24 -11.54
N ILE A 197 17.05 -2.95 -11.77
CA ILE A 197 15.73 -2.32 -11.63
C ILE A 197 14.75 -2.89 -12.66
N LYS A 198 15.18 -3.07 -13.92
CA LYS A 198 14.32 -3.68 -14.95
C LYS A 198 13.89 -5.09 -14.58
N ARG A 199 14.83 -5.93 -14.13
CA ARG A 199 14.52 -7.29 -13.66
C ARG A 199 13.60 -7.28 -12.45
N LEU A 200 13.88 -6.43 -11.47
CA LEU A 200 13.04 -6.26 -10.28
C LEU A 200 11.58 -5.94 -10.64
N ILE A 201 11.36 -4.92 -11.47
CA ILE A 201 10.00 -4.49 -11.83
C ILE A 201 9.31 -5.59 -12.66
N LYS A 202 9.99 -6.20 -13.62
CA LYS A 202 9.42 -7.28 -14.42
C LYS A 202 9.00 -8.47 -13.55
N SER A 203 9.89 -8.94 -12.68
CA SER A 203 9.57 -10.02 -11.75
C SER A 203 8.45 -9.65 -10.78
N SER A 204 8.36 -8.38 -10.38
CA SER A 204 7.26 -7.91 -9.53
C SER A 204 5.92 -7.88 -10.27
N ILE A 205 5.90 -7.55 -11.55
CA ILE A 205 4.70 -7.66 -12.41
C ILE A 205 4.25 -9.12 -12.53
N ASP A 206 5.20 -10.05 -12.66
CA ASP A 206 4.89 -11.49 -12.70
C ASP A 206 4.35 -11.97 -11.34
N ILE A 207 4.90 -11.51 -10.22
CA ILE A 207 4.37 -11.77 -8.86
C ILE A 207 2.94 -11.24 -8.73
N VAL A 208 2.69 -10.00 -9.16
CA VAL A 208 1.36 -9.39 -9.15
C VAL A 208 0.38 -10.27 -9.92
N LYS A 209 0.75 -10.66 -11.16
CA LYS A 209 -0.08 -11.51 -12.02
C LYS A 209 -0.48 -12.80 -11.31
N ASP A 210 0.50 -13.52 -10.79
CA ASP A 210 0.29 -14.85 -10.22
C ASP A 210 -0.51 -14.81 -8.92
N ASN A 211 -0.43 -13.72 -8.14
CA ASN A 211 -1.15 -13.59 -6.87
C ASN A 211 -2.57 -13.01 -7.00
N ILE A 212 -2.88 -12.33 -8.12
CA ILE A 212 -4.24 -11.79 -8.35
C ILE A 212 -5.01 -12.56 -9.43
N SER A 213 -4.41 -13.59 -10.03
CA SER A 213 -5.10 -14.42 -11.04
C SER A 213 -6.30 -15.20 -10.49
N ASP A 214 -6.36 -15.40 -9.18
CA ASP A 214 -7.49 -16.07 -8.52
C ASP A 214 -8.73 -15.16 -8.42
N ILE A 215 -8.57 -13.85 -8.63
CA ILE A 215 -9.66 -12.87 -8.55
C ILE A 215 -9.84 -12.07 -9.85
N ILE A 216 -8.84 -12.06 -10.73
CA ILE A 216 -8.85 -11.39 -12.03
C ILE A 216 -8.60 -12.42 -13.13
N GLU A 217 -9.52 -12.47 -14.10
CA GLU A 217 -9.35 -13.26 -15.31
C GLU A 217 -8.35 -12.58 -16.26
N PHE A 218 -7.12 -13.10 -16.31
CA PHE A 218 -6.14 -12.72 -17.32
C PHE A 218 -6.23 -13.64 -18.55
N ASP A 219 -6.59 -13.07 -19.69
CA ASP A 219 -6.73 -13.75 -20.97
C ASP A 219 -6.11 -12.91 -22.12
N ASN A 220 -6.51 -13.16 -23.37
CA ASN A 220 -6.04 -12.35 -24.51
C ASN A 220 -6.58 -10.90 -24.49
N ARG A 221 -7.61 -10.60 -23.69
CA ARG A 221 -8.24 -9.28 -23.56
C ARG A 221 -7.76 -8.54 -22.31
N ASN A 222 -7.36 -9.27 -21.27
CA ASN A 222 -6.96 -8.74 -19.97
C ASN A 222 -5.54 -9.17 -19.60
N THR A 223 -4.67 -8.20 -19.31
CA THR A 223 -3.31 -8.44 -18.81
C THR A 223 -3.02 -7.55 -17.60
N VAL A 224 -2.03 -7.91 -16.77
CA VAL A 224 -1.53 -6.99 -15.73
C VAL A 224 -1.05 -5.66 -16.34
N TRP A 225 -0.57 -5.70 -17.59
CA TRP A 225 -0.23 -4.47 -18.31
C TRP A 225 -1.44 -3.55 -18.51
N ASP A 226 -2.66 -4.04 -18.57
CA ASP A 226 -3.87 -3.21 -18.63
C ASP A 226 -4.16 -2.49 -17.33
N LEU A 227 -3.69 -3.02 -16.20
CA LEU A 227 -3.67 -2.35 -14.91
C LEU A 227 -2.46 -1.41 -14.76
N LEU A 228 -1.49 -1.43 -15.66
CA LEU A 228 -0.37 -0.48 -15.69
C LEU A 228 -0.67 0.65 -16.69
N ASP A 229 -1.62 1.52 -16.36
CA ASP A 229 -2.01 2.64 -17.22
C ASP A 229 -2.37 3.88 -16.41
N ASN A 230 -2.51 5.01 -17.11
CA ASN A 230 -3.10 6.19 -16.50
C ASN A 230 -4.62 6.07 -16.48
N GLY A 231 -5.20 6.35 -15.33
CA GLY A 231 -6.64 6.46 -15.20
C GLY A 231 -7.36 5.13 -15.05
N ILE A 232 -6.74 4.20 -14.33
CA ILE A 232 -7.42 2.99 -13.87
C ILE A 232 -8.41 3.40 -12.79
N THR A 233 -9.63 2.87 -12.89
CA THR A 233 -10.71 3.08 -11.93
C THR A 233 -11.09 1.75 -11.31
N GLU A 234 -11.70 1.80 -10.13
CA GLU A 234 -12.31 0.67 -9.45
C GLU A 234 -13.27 -0.10 -10.39
N ASP A 235 -14.15 0.61 -11.10
CA ASP A 235 -15.05 -0.01 -12.10
C ASP A 235 -14.31 -0.86 -13.13
N LYS A 236 -13.17 -0.38 -13.63
CA LYS A 236 -12.36 -1.12 -14.59
C LYS A 236 -11.76 -2.38 -13.95
N ILE A 237 -11.38 -2.32 -12.68
CA ILE A 237 -10.87 -3.50 -11.97
C ILE A 237 -12.01 -4.51 -11.80
N PHE A 238 -13.21 -4.07 -11.42
CA PHE A 238 -14.40 -4.93 -11.35
C PHE A 238 -14.75 -5.57 -12.70
N GLU A 239 -14.66 -4.82 -13.80
CA GLU A 239 -14.86 -5.37 -15.16
C GLU A 239 -13.88 -6.52 -15.47
N MET A 240 -12.68 -6.51 -14.89
CA MET A 240 -11.65 -7.55 -15.09
C MET A 240 -11.77 -8.74 -14.11
N MET A 241 -12.62 -8.66 -13.08
CA MET A 241 -12.76 -9.74 -12.09
C MET A 241 -13.38 -11.02 -12.69
N ASP A 242 -13.05 -12.17 -12.10
CA ASP A 242 -13.53 -13.49 -12.54
C ASP A 242 -15.06 -13.64 -12.41
N SER A 243 -15.68 -14.34 -13.37
CA SER A 243 -17.13 -14.54 -13.46
C SER A 243 -17.77 -15.08 -12.17
N PRO A 244 -17.22 -16.05 -11.42
CA PRO A 244 -17.84 -16.55 -10.18
C PRO A 244 -17.92 -15.49 -9.06
N LEU A 245 -16.98 -14.55 -9.01
CA LEU A 245 -17.04 -13.40 -8.10
C LEU A 245 -18.10 -12.39 -8.56
N LYS A 246 -18.23 -12.17 -9.88
CA LYS A 246 -19.32 -11.38 -10.46
C LYS A 246 -20.69 -12.03 -10.24
N ASP A 247 -20.78 -13.35 -10.36
CA ASP A 247 -21.99 -14.13 -10.11
C ASP A 247 -22.39 -14.05 -8.64
N THR A 248 -21.44 -13.93 -7.71
CA THR A 248 -21.73 -13.66 -6.28
C THR A 248 -22.32 -12.25 -6.06
N ILE A 249 -21.92 -11.27 -6.88
CA ILE A 249 -22.50 -9.91 -6.91
C ILE A 249 -23.91 -9.92 -7.55
N GLU A 250 -24.14 -10.77 -8.55
CA GLU A 250 -25.44 -10.90 -9.24
C GLU A 250 -26.44 -11.74 -8.43
N TYR A 251 -26.02 -12.85 -7.83
CA TYR A 251 -26.89 -13.76 -7.05
C TYR A 251 -27.42 -13.12 -5.77
N SER A 252 -26.65 -12.24 -5.14
CA SER A 252 -27.13 -11.47 -3.99
C SER A 252 -28.15 -10.39 -4.32
N LYS A 253 -28.16 -9.88 -5.56
CA LYS A 253 -29.24 -9.01 -6.03
C LYS A 253 -30.54 -9.80 -6.22
N GLU A 254 -30.47 -11.13 -6.34
CA GLU A 254 -31.65 -12.01 -6.39
C GLU A 254 -32.10 -12.50 -5.00
N ILE A 255 -31.21 -12.52 -4.00
CA ILE A 255 -31.53 -12.88 -2.60
C ILE A 255 -32.35 -11.79 -1.88
N SER A 256 -32.60 -10.64 -2.50
CA SER A 256 -33.53 -9.61 -2.03
C SER A 256 -35.02 -10.05 -2.04
N ASP A 257 -35.31 -11.33 -1.80
CA ASP A 257 -36.65 -11.84 -1.50
C ASP A 257 -36.82 -11.86 0.04
N PRO A 258 -37.69 -11.01 0.65
CA PRO A 258 -37.69 -10.73 2.09
C PRO A 258 -38.11 -11.88 3.03
N PHE A 259 -38.25 -13.10 2.52
CA PHE A 259 -38.85 -14.21 3.24
C PHE A 259 -37.99 -15.47 3.17
N LYS A 260 -36.95 -15.55 4.02
CA LYS A 260 -36.48 -16.75 4.75
C LYS A 260 -35.00 -16.63 5.17
N VAL A 261 -34.67 -15.78 6.14
CA VAL A 261 -33.46 -16.00 6.95
C VAL A 261 -33.73 -15.58 8.39
N ASP A 262 -33.29 -16.43 9.31
CA ASP A 262 -33.49 -16.29 10.76
C ASP A 262 -32.78 -15.03 11.30
N LYS A 263 -33.47 -14.30 12.18
CA LYS A 263 -33.32 -12.85 12.41
C LYS A 263 -32.20 -12.41 13.37
N GLU A 264 -31.14 -13.18 13.58
CA GLU A 264 -30.12 -12.88 14.62
C GLU A 264 -28.67 -12.67 14.12
N SER A 265 -28.41 -12.53 12.81
CA SER A 265 -27.03 -12.33 12.31
C SER A 265 -26.74 -10.88 11.89
N VAL A 266 -25.48 -10.45 12.03
CA VAL A 266 -24.95 -9.16 11.53
C VAL A 266 -25.30 -8.91 10.06
N CYS A 267 -25.51 -9.98 9.27
CA CYS A 267 -25.92 -9.89 7.87
C CYS A 267 -27.33 -9.31 7.69
N SER A 268 -28.30 -9.59 8.56
CA SER A 268 -29.66 -9.03 8.40
C SER A 268 -29.71 -7.53 8.66
N ILE A 269 -28.89 -7.03 9.59
CA ILE A 269 -28.71 -5.59 9.84
C ILE A 269 -27.96 -4.93 8.67
N ALA A 270 -26.93 -5.60 8.14
CA ALA A 270 -26.18 -5.12 6.99
C ALA A 270 -27.04 -5.11 5.72
N GLU A 271 -27.91 -6.10 5.50
CA GLU A 271 -28.90 -6.14 4.41
C GLU A 271 -29.94 -5.02 4.54
N GLU A 272 -30.38 -4.71 5.77
CA GLU A 272 -31.32 -3.61 6.04
C GLU A 272 -30.70 -2.23 5.78
N ILE A 273 -29.39 -2.08 5.98
CA ILE A 273 -28.65 -0.81 5.79
C ILE A 273 -28.11 -0.66 4.36
N LEU A 274 -27.57 -1.73 3.76
CA LEU A 274 -26.83 -1.72 2.49
C LEU A 274 -27.66 -2.26 1.31
N GLY A 275 -28.77 -2.96 1.56
CA GLY A 275 -29.61 -3.56 0.51
C GLY A 275 -28.81 -4.44 -0.46
N ASP A 276 -29.12 -4.31 -1.75
CA ASP A 276 -28.49 -5.02 -2.87
C ASP A 276 -26.98 -4.77 -3.03
N GLU A 277 -26.41 -3.80 -2.30
CA GLU A 277 -24.98 -3.47 -2.35
C GLU A 277 -24.12 -4.34 -1.43
N ILE A 278 -24.71 -5.17 -0.56
CA ILE A 278 -23.94 -5.93 0.43
C ILE A 278 -22.87 -6.83 -0.21
N SER A 279 -23.18 -7.49 -1.34
CA SER A 279 -22.18 -8.30 -2.05
C SER A 279 -21.15 -7.50 -2.80
N TYR A 280 -21.51 -6.32 -3.29
CA TYR A 280 -20.52 -5.40 -3.82
C TYR A 280 -19.50 -5.07 -2.72
N TRP A 281 -19.97 -4.77 -1.51
CA TRP A 281 -19.10 -4.52 -0.36
C TRP A 281 -18.26 -5.73 0.06
N PHE A 282 -18.84 -6.93 0.08
CA PHE A 282 -18.08 -8.15 0.38
C PHE A 282 -17.01 -8.46 -0.66
N VAL A 283 -17.34 -8.42 -1.95
CA VAL A 283 -16.35 -8.66 -3.02
C VAL A 283 -15.29 -7.57 -3.01
N ARG A 284 -15.67 -6.31 -2.84
CA ARG A 284 -14.73 -5.19 -2.68
C ARG A 284 -13.78 -5.42 -1.51
N ARG A 285 -14.26 -5.93 -0.37
CA ARG A 285 -13.46 -6.23 0.81
C ARG A 285 -12.47 -7.36 0.53
N GLU A 286 -12.94 -8.51 0.05
CA GLU A 286 -12.11 -9.69 -0.19
C GLU A 286 -11.10 -9.43 -1.31
N ALA A 287 -11.56 -8.98 -2.48
CA ALA A 287 -10.67 -8.63 -3.60
C ALA A 287 -9.72 -7.48 -3.23
N GLY A 288 -10.18 -6.54 -2.40
CA GLY A 288 -9.39 -5.44 -1.89
C GLY A 288 -8.17 -5.89 -1.09
N ILE A 289 -8.26 -6.99 -0.33
CA ILE A 289 -7.10 -7.54 0.40
C ILE A 289 -6.02 -7.98 -0.59
N TYR A 290 -6.38 -8.77 -1.61
CA TYR A 290 -5.44 -9.27 -2.61
C TYR A 290 -4.87 -8.14 -3.48
N LEU A 291 -5.73 -7.25 -3.97
CA LEU A 291 -5.32 -6.12 -4.82
C LEU A 291 -4.44 -5.12 -4.06
N ASP A 292 -4.76 -4.79 -2.81
CA ASP A 292 -3.92 -3.86 -2.06
C ASP A 292 -2.58 -4.50 -1.72
N THR A 293 -2.58 -5.77 -1.28
CA THR A 293 -1.35 -6.50 -0.91
C THR A 293 -0.41 -6.68 -2.10
N TYR A 294 -0.92 -7.16 -3.24
CA TYR A 294 -0.08 -7.61 -4.35
C TYR A 294 0.02 -6.61 -5.50
N LEU A 295 -0.99 -5.77 -5.75
CA LEU A 295 -0.91 -4.73 -6.79
C LEU A 295 -0.46 -3.39 -6.20
N THR A 296 -1.25 -2.86 -5.27
CA THR A 296 -1.10 -1.47 -4.77
C THR A 296 0.16 -1.30 -3.94
N CYS A 297 0.44 -2.21 -3.00
CA CYS A 297 1.64 -2.14 -2.16
C CYS A 297 2.90 -2.37 -3.00
N ILE A 298 2.93 -3.41 -3.85
CA ILE A 298 4.10 -3.74 -4.66
C ILE A 298 4.39 -2.64 -5.68
N LEU A 299 3.44 -2.34 -6.56
CA LEU A 299 3.68 -1.41 -7.67
C LEU A 299 3.62 0.06 -7.20
N GLY A 300 2.86 0.36 -6.14
CA GLY A 300 2.75 1.71 -5.59
C GLY A 300 3.79 1.98 -4.51
N TYR A 301 3.61 1.40 -3.33
CA TYR A 301 4.37 1.77 -2.13
C TYR A 301 5.82 1.28 -2.15
N TYR A 302 6.06 0.09 -2.70
CA TYR A 302 7.39 -0.53 -2.70
C TYR A 302 8.23 -0.03 -3.87
N LEU A 303 7.67 -0.02 -5.09
CA LEU A 303 8.40 0.27 -6.33
C LEU A 303 8.18 1.68 -6.91
N GLY A 304 7.15 2.40 -6.46
CA GLY A 304 6.86 3.75 -6.96
C GLY A 304 6.47 3.82 -8.44
N VAL A 305 5.92 2.74 -9.01
CA VAL A 305 5.47 2.63 -10.41
C VAL A 305 4.10 3.27 -10.60
N ILE A 306 3.15 2.96 -9.72
CA ILE A 306 1.81 3.56 -9.73
C ILE A 306 1.66 4.57 -8.58
N ASN A 307 0.68 5.46 -8.71
CA ASN A 307 0.24 6.40 -7.68
C ASN A 307 -1.23 6.10 -7.33
N PRO A 308 -1.47 5.17 -6.38
CA PRO A 308 -2.79 4.79 -5.91
C PRO A 308 -3.56 5.91 -5.25
N VAL A 309 -4.88 5.76 -5.26
CA VAL A 309 -5.82 6.59 -4.49
C VAL A 309 -6.84 5.70 -3.82
N TYR A 310 -6.90 5.74 -2.49
CA TYR A 310 -7.98 5.11 -1.73
C TYR A 310 -9.25 5.97 -1.77
N ASP A 311 -10.39 5.36 -1.48
CA ASP A 311 -11.70 6.01 -1.60
C ASP A 311 -11.91 7.15 -0.57
N GLN A 312 -11.50 6.90 0.67
CA GLN A 312 -11.87 7.75 1.80
C GLN A 312 -10.69 8.42 2.50
N LEU A 313 -11.03 9.48 3.22
CA LEU A 313 -10.13 10.14 4.17
C LEU A 313 -9.65 9.14 5.22
N PHE A 314 -8.36 9.14 5.48
CA PHE A 314 -7.79 8.29 6.52
C PHE A 314 -7.80 8.98 7.89
N LEU A 315 -8.28 8.25 8.91
CA LEU A 315 -8.28 8.63 10.32
C LEU A 315 -7.52 7.57 11.12
N ALA A 316 -6.39 7.95 11.72
CA ALA A 316 -5.55 7.02 12.48
C ALA A 316 -6.33 6.41 13.67
N LYS A 317 -7.13 7.21 14.38
CA LYS A 317 -7.97 6.75 15.49
C LYS A 317 -8.92 5.62 15.07
N LEU A 318 -9.71 5.82 14.02
CA LEU A 318 -10.61 4.78 13.51
C LEU A 318 -9.88 3.51 13.10
N PHE A 319 -8.72 3.63 12.45
CA PHE A 319 -7.92 2.47 12.09
C PHE A 319 -7.53 1.63 13.32
N ILE A 320 -7.18 2.28 14.42
CA ILE A 320 -6.80 1.62 15.68
C ILE A 320 -8.00 1.02 16.38
N ASP A 321 -9.12 1.75 16.41
CA ASP A 321 -10.36 1.19 16.93
C ASP A 321 -10.67 -0.11 16.15
N PHE A 322 -10.71 -0.08 14.82
CA PHE A 322 -11.02 -1.29 14.04
C PHE A 322 -10.02 -2.45 14.22
N ILE A 323 -8.71 -2.19 14.25
CA ILE A 323 -7.73 -3.27 14.47
C ILE A 323 -7.85 -3.86 15.88
N SER A 324 -8.13 -3.03 16.89
CA SER A 324 -8.14 -3.44 18.30
C SER A 324 -9.42 -4.18 18.69
N HIS A 325 -10.51 -3.97 17.96
CA HIS A 325 -11.83 -4.59 18.24
C HIS A 325 -11.99 -6.02 17.68
N THR A 326 -11.01 -6.57 16.96
CA THR A 326 -11.10 -7.92 16.40
C THR A 326 -9.79 -8.69 16.54
N ASP A 327 -9.89 -9.96 16.95
CA ASP A 327 -8.80 -10.94 16.90
C ASP A 327 -8.88 -11.82 15.65
N ASN A 328 -9.91 -11.66 14.82
CA ASN A 328 -10.04 -12.41 13.57
C ASN A 328 -8.99 -11.93 12.54
N PRO A 329 -8.13 -12.82 12.02
CA PRO A 329 -7.09 -12.45 11.06
C PRO A 329 -7.63 -11.82 9.76
N LEU A 330 -8.76 -12.30 9.22
CA LEU A 330 -9.35 -11.77 7.99
C LEU A 330 -9.91 -10.37 8.21
N ASP A 331 -10.57 -10.13 9.34
CA ASP A 331 -11.08 -8.79 9.66
C ASP A 331 -9.91 -7.81 9.83
N ARG A 332 -8.82 -8.22 10.52
CA ARG A 332 -7.60 -7.40 10.59
C ARG A 332 -7.02 -7.09 9.22
N LEU A 333 -6.93 -8.09 8.34
CA LEU A 333 -6.47 -7.90 6.97
C LEU A 333 -7.33 -6.89 6.21
N SER A 334 -8.65 -6.92 6.38
CA SER A 334 -9.57 -5.97 5.75
C SER A 334 -9.42 -4.52 6.25
N VAL A 335 -8.86 -4.33 7.45
CA VAL A 335 -8.51 -3.00 7.97
C VAL A 335 -7.14 -2.55 7.44
N ILE A 336 -6.17 -3.46 7.39
CA ILE A 336 -4.82 -3.22 6.88
C ILE A 336 -4.85 -2.91 5.38
N PHE A 337 -5.63 -3.66 4.62
CA PHE A 337 -5.65 -3.67 3.16
C PHE A 337 -7.00 -3.25 2.62
N THR A 338 -7.02 -2.37 1.63
CA THR A 338 -8.26 -1.85 1.04
C THR A 338 -8.12 -1.61 -0.44
N MET A 339 -9.17 -1.92 -1.19
CA MET A 339 -9.20 -1.67 -2.63
C MET A 339 -8.99 -0.19 -2.93
N GLU A 340 -8.13 0.10 -3.90
CA GLU A 340 -7.99 1.47 -4.41
C GLU A 340 -9.20 1.87 -5.26
N LEU A 341 -9.58 3.14 -5.18
CA LEU A 341 -10.57 3.75 -6.07
C LEU A 341 -10.05 3.85 -7.51
N GLY A 342 -8.72 3.89 -7.65
CA GLY A 342 -8.03 3.95 -8.92
C GLY A 342 -6.62 4.49 -8.78
N HIS A 343 -5.90 4.55 -9.89
CA HIS A 343 -4.52 5.03 -9.91
C HIS A 343 -4.10 5.62 -11.25
N ASN A 344 -2.95 6.28 -11.21
CA ASN A 344 -2.18 6.69 -12.40
C ASN A 344 -0.76 6.11 -12.32
N LEU A 345 -0.03 6.14 -13.42
CA LEU A 345 1.40 5.89 -13.41
C LEU A 345 2.13 7.10 -12.81
N THR A 346 3.21 6.85 -12.07
CA THR A 346 4.16 7.90 -11.71
C THR A 346 5.02 8.27 -12.93
N LYS A 347 5.81 9.35 -12.87
CA LYS A 347 6.76 9.65 -13.97
C LYS A 347 7.80 8.56 -14.18
N PHE A 348 8.21 7.90 -13.11
CA PHE A 348 9.04 6.69 -13.19
C PHE A 348 8.31 5.53 -13.87
N GLY A 349 7.08 5.23 -13.44
CA GLY A 349 6.26 4.17 -14.02
C GLY A 349 5.90 4.41 -15.48
N GLU A 350 5.57 5.64 -15.87
CA GLU A 350 5.32 6.02 -17.27
C GLU A 350 6.52 5.68 -18.14
N LYS A 351 7.72 6.08 -17.74
CA LYS A 351 8.94 5.79 -18.49
C LYS A 351 9.18 4.28 -18.65
N PHE A 352 8.88 3.49 -17.62
CA PHE A 352 8.99 2.03 -17.67
C PHE A 352 7.98 1.39 -18.62
N VAL A 353 6.71 1.75 -18.48
CA VAL A 353 5.61 1.18 -19.26
C VAL A 353 5.69 1.60 -20.73
N MET A 354 6.14 2.82 -21.04
CA MET A 354 6.30 3.29 -22.43
C MET A 354 7.23 2.42 -23.28
N ASN A 355 8.17 1.70 -22.66
CA ASN A 355 9.05 0.77 -23.38
C ASN A 355 8.33 -0.52 -23.81
N GLN A 356 7.14 -0.78 -23.28
CA GLN A 356 6.38 -2.03 -23.48
C GLN A 356 5.04 -1.80 -24.19
N LYS A 357 4.35 -0.68 -23.90
CA LYS A 357 3.08 -0.33 -24.54
C LYS A 357 2.86 1.17 -24.65
N LYS A 358 1.88 1.56 -25.48
CA LYS A 358 1.36 2.92 -25.53
C LYS A 358 0.47 3.19 -24.32
N ILE A 359 0.78 4.25 -23.57
CA ILE A 359 0.01 4.69 -22.41
C ILE A 359 -1.18 5.52 -22.87
N LYS A 360 -2.36 5.30 -22.26
CA LYS A 360 -3.55 6.10 -22.54
C LYS A 360 -3.31 7.54 -22.08
N ARG A 361 -3.84 8.49 -22.86
CA ARG A 361 -3.82 9.90 -22.43
C ARG A 361 -4.55 9.99 -21.11
N ASN A 362 -3.89 10.62 -20.15
CA ASN A 362 -4.50 10.90 -18.87
C ASN A 362 -5.74 11.79 -19.10
N LYS A 363 -6.94 11.22 -18.94
CA LYS A 363 -8.21 11.95 -19.02
C LYS A 363 -8.46 12.78 -17.75
N PHE A 364 -7.68 12.55 -16.70
CA PHE A 364 -7.80 13.25 -15.45
C PHE A 364 -7.25 14.66 -15.64
N LYS A 365 -8.10 15.67 -15.38
CA LYS A 365 -7.62 17.02 -15.19
C LYS A 365 -6.60 16.97 -14.05
N ALA A 366 -5.37 17.40 -14.33
CA ALA A 366 -4.43 17.73 -13.26
C ALA A 366 -5.13 18.79 -12.39
N LEU A 367 -5.77 18.35 -11.32
CA LEU A 367 -6.19 19.22 -10.24
C LEU A 367 -4.87 19.64 -9.62
N VAL A 368 -4.28 20.70 -10.16
CA VAL A 368 -3.48 21.60 -9.36
C VAL A 368 -4.54 22.45 -8.70
N PRO A 369 -4.94 22.18 -7.44
CA PRO A 369 -5.83 23.11 -6.77
C PRO A 369 -5.13 24.45 -6.84
N LYS A 370 -5.79 25.46 -7.42
CA LYS A 370 -5.27 26.84 -7.46
C LYS A 370 -4.90 27.32 -6.04
N ASN A 371 -5.35 26.60 -5.00
CA ASN A 371 -4.99 26.81 -3.61
C ASN A 371 -4.81 25.48 -2.82
N ILE A 372 -3.73 24.71 -3.03
CA ILE A 372 -3.42 23.49 -2.25
C ILE A 372 -3.50 23.73 -0.72
N LYS A 373 -3.11 24.93 -0.27
CA LYS A 373 -3.19 25.32 1.15
C LYS A 373 -4.63 25.34 1.67
N GLU A 374 -5.58 25.75 0.85
CA GLU A 374 -7.00 25.73 1.20
C GLU A 374 -7.54 24.30 1.26
N CYS A 375 -7.16 23.43 0.33
CA CYS A 375 -7.51 22.00 0.41
C CYS A 375 -6.99 21.35 1.70
N ILE A 376 -5.77 21.69 2.14
CA ILE A 376 -5.23 21.20 3.42
C ILE A 376 -6.03 21.77 4.59
N LYS A 377 -6.47 23.03 4.53
CA LYS A 377 -7.33 23.63 5.57
C LYS A 377 -8.70 22.96 5.62
N GLU A 378 -9.33 22.71 4.47
CA GLU A 378 -10.60 21.97 4.39
C GLU A 378 -10.46 20.55 4.95
N TYR A 379 -9.38 19.85 4.58
CA TYR A 379 -9.03 18.54 5.11
C TYR A 379 -8.99 18.54 6.63
N ARG A 380 -8.26 19.48 7.23
CA ARG A 380 -8.18 19.64 8.70
C ARG A 380 -9.55 19.81 9.33
N ASN A 381 -10.33 20.78 8.84
CA ASN A 381 -11.65 21.08 9.37
C ASN A 381 -12.58 19.86 9.29
N LYS A 382 -12.58 19.15 8.15
CA LYS A 382 -13.42 17.98 7.96
C LYS A 382 -13.04 16.86 8.93
N LYS A 383 -11.73 16.62 9.15
CA LYS A 383 -11.27 15.62 10.12
C LYS A 383 -11.66 15.96 11.55
N SER A 384 -11.43 17.20 11.97
CA SER A 384 -11.82 17.65 13.31
C SER A 384 -13.32 17.50 13.54
N ASN A 385 -14.16 17.81 12.55
CA ASN A 385 -15.60 17.62 12.65
C ASN A 385 -16.00 16.14 12.78
N ILE A 386 -15.40 15.25 11.97
CA ILE A 386 -15.69 13.81 12.05
C ILE A 386 -15.29 13.26 13.44
N LEU A 387 -14.09 13.60 13.92
CA LEU A 387 -13.62 13.14 15.23
C LEU A 387 -14.47 13.70 16.37
N TYR A 388 -14.88 14.97 16.30
CA TYR A 388 -15.77 15.58 17.30
C TYR A 388 -17.09 14.81 17.44
N HIS A 389 -17.75 14.51 16.31
CA HIS A 389 -18.99 13.75 16.35
C HIS A 389 -18.79 12.31 16.84
N LEU A 390 -17.69 11.65 16.47
CA LEU A 390 -17.38 10.31 17.01
C LEU A 390 -17.20 10.31 18.53
N HIS A 391 -16.64 11.38 19.10
CA HIS A 391 -16.55 11.53 20.54
C HIS A 391 -17.92 11.76 21.20
N GLU A 392 -18.78 12.60 20.63
CA GLU A 392 -20.14 12.83 21.15
C GLU A 392 -21.02 11.58 21.15
N TYR A 393 -20.85 10.67 20.18
CA TYR A 393 -21.61 9.42 20.12
C TYR A 393 -21.13 8.38 21.15
N ASN A 394 -19.88 8.47 21.63
CA ASN A 394 -19.27 7.51 22.55
C ASN A 394 -19.26 8.00 24.02
N SER A 395 -19.74 9.22 24.28
CA SER A 395 -19.90 9.84 25.61
C SER A 395 -21.37 9.90 26.01
#